data_AF-A0A368S344-F1
#
_entry.id   AF-A0A368S344-F1
#
_cell.length_a   1.000
_cell.length_b   1.000
_cell.length_c   1.000
_cell.angle_alpha   90.00
_cell.angle_beta   90.00
_cell.angle_gamma   90.00
#
_symmetry.space_group_name_H-M   'P 1'
#
loop_
_entity.id
_entity.type
_entity.pdbx_description
1 polymer ?
#
loop_
_entity_poly.entity_id
_entity_poly.type
_entity_poly.pdbx_seq_one_letter_code
_entity_poly.pdbx_strand_id
1 'polypeptide(L)'
;MEMESPWNPTCPRHVAPPLPATPRVSLIRCCILLASCISVMPPDDAGNRAVVERQGPHLRASGRPFIVHGFNTYWLMYFAADPATRPTVTAALAEAAGAGLNVCRTWAFNDGGYRALQLKPFSYDEEGLPDYGGKRQYVRWGKEAGLDLTSDDDFFSDSTIKSYFKAFAKAVLTRINTITNEVYKYDPTILAWELINEPRCHSDPSGDTLQAWIEEMASYVKSIDPVHLLEIGVEGFYGPSTPELLHVNPDAYSGTVGTDFIRNHRALGINLASVHIYSDTW
;
A
#
# COMPACT_ATOMS: atom_id res chain seq x y z
N MET A 1 23.66 7.65 -3.53
CA MET A 1 23.59 8.43 -2.28
C MET A 1 22.19 8.17 -1.74
N GLU A 2 22.05 7.12 -0.91
CA GLU A 2 20.76 6.77 -0.30
C GLU A 2 20.40 7.89 0.69
N MET A 3 19.29 8.59 0.44
CA MET A 3 18.75 9.55 1.40
C MET A 3 17.95 8.77 2.44
N GLU A 4 18.60 8.50 3.57
CA GLU A 4 17.88 8.25 4.82
C GLU A 4 16.97 9.46 5.11
N SER A 5 15.68 9.20 5.35
CA SER A 5 14.73 10.21 5.82
C SER A 5 15.20 10.76 7.18
N PRO A 6 15.51 12.06 7.33
CA PRO A 6 15.98 12.60 8.59
C PRO A 6 14.78 12.94 9.47
N TRP A 7 14.37 12.03 10.35
CA TRP A 7 13.52 12.38 11.49
C TRP A 7 14.26 12.18 12.81
N ASN A 8 14.60 13.32 13.41
CA ASN A 8 15.29 13.49 14.69
C ASN A 8 14.24 13.45 15.84
N PRO A 9 14.38 12.60 16.87
CA PRO A 9 13.35 12.40 17.88
C PRO A 9 13.49 13.40 19.03
N THR A 10 13.10 14.66 18.83
CA THR A 10 12.86 15.58 19.95
C THR A 10 11.64 16.44 19.70
N CYS A 11 10.48 16.00 20.19
CA CYS A 11 9.28 16.82 20.28
C CYS A 11 9.35 17.69 21.56
N PRO A 12 9.16 19.02 21.49
CA PRO A 12 9.14 19.87 22.67
C PRO A 12 7.88 19.59 23.51
N ARG A 13 8.07 19.37 24.82
CA ARG A 13 6.97 19.16 25.77
C ARG A 13 6.18 20.46 25.95
N HIS A 14 5.03 20.58 25.29
CA HIS A 14 3.99 21.51 25.72
C HIS A 14 3.07 20.82 26.73
N VAL A 15 3.13 21.28 27.98
CA VAL A 15 2.23 20.85 29.06
C VAL A 15 0.89 21.56 28.86
N ALA A 16 -0.16 20.80 28.53
CA ALA A 16 -1.53 21.31 28.52
C ALA A 16 -2.07 21.41 29.97
N PRO A 17 -2.89 22.42 30.28
CA PRO A 17 -3.45 22.59 31.63
C PRO A 17 -4.52 21.52 31.94
N PRO A 18 -4.74 21.18 33.23
CA PRO A 18 -5.65 20.10 33.60
C PRO A 18 -7.11 20.51 33.42
N LEU A 19 -7.90 19.62 32.81
CA LEU A 19 -9.36 19.74 32.70
C LEU A 19 -10.06 19.13 33.94
N PRO A 20 -11.24 19.67 34.33
CA PRO A 20 -11.92 19.28 35.57
C PRO A 20 -12.60 17.91 35.47
N ALA A 21 -12.77 17.29 36.64
CA ALA A 21 -13.28 15.93 36.78
C ALA A 21 -14.81 15.80 36.66
N THR A 22 -15.22 14.59 36.25
CA THR A 22 -16.52 13.87 36.38
C THR A 22 -17.41 13.80 35.14
N PRO A 23 -18.26 12.75 34.97
CA PRO A 23 -18.37 11.47 35.69
C PRO A 23 -18.16 10.22 34.81
N ARG A 24 -17.96 9.08 35.47
CA ARG A 24 -17.89 7.74 34.87
C ARG A 24 -19.22 7.38 34.20
N VAL A 25 -19.17 7.05 32.91
CA VAL A 25 -20.24 6.33 32.20
C VAL A 25 -19.64 5.08 31.56
N SER A 26 -20.41 4.00 31.73
CA SER A 26 -20.11 2.59 31.50
C SER A 26 -19.38 2.26 30.20
N LEU A 27 -18.37 1.40 30.33
CA LEU A 27 -17.85 0.52 29.26
C LEU A 27 -19.04 -0.21 28.62
N ILE A 28 -19.31 0.08 27.35
CA ILE A 28 -19.97 -0.75 26.32
C ILE A 28 -20.42 0.23 25.22
N ARG A 29 -19.93 0.00 23.99
CA ARG A 29 -20.15 0.78 22.76
C ARG A 29 -19.38 2.11 22.67
N CYS A 30 -18.16 2.03 22.15
CA CYS A 30 -17.66 2.89 21.05
C CYS A 30 -16.21 2.51 20.71
N CYS A 31 -15.82 2.79 19.46
CA CYS A 31 -14.45 2.92 18.92
C CYS A 31 -13.77 1.59 18.49
N ILE A 32 -13.37 1.33 17.23
CA ILE A 32 -13.00 2.12 16.03
C ILE A 32 -12.99 1.15 14.82
N LEU A 33 -13.69 1.39 13.70
CA LEU A 33 -13.20 2.05 12.47
C LEU A 33 -11.81 1.59 11.96
N LEU A 34 -11.75 0.40 11.35
CA LEU A 34 -10.86 0.19 10.20
C LEU A 34 -11.55 0.85 9.00
N ALA A 35 -11.06 2.01 8.58
CA ALA A 35 -11.38 2.65 7.30
C ALA A 35 -10.08 2.66 6.47
N SER A 36 -9.96 2.42 5.17
CA SER A 36 -10.88 2.21 4.04
C SER A 36 -12.03 3.22 4.02
N CYS A 37 -11.87 4.23 3.18
CA CYS A 37 -12.68 5.44 3.13
C CYS A 37 -14.19 5.16 3.07
N ILE A 38 -14.93 5.99 3.79
CA ILE A 38 -16.31 6.29 3.46
C ILE A 38 -16.30 6.95 2.08
N SER A 39 -16.56 6.18 1.03
CA SER A 39 -17.32 6.71 -0.10
C SER A 39 -18.78 6.46 0.25
N VAL A 40 -19.50 7.45 0.80
CA VAL A 40 -20.95 7.44 0.62
C VAL A 40 -21.19 7.93 -0.80
N MET A 41 -20.91 7.07 -1.79
CA MET A 41 -21.97 6.89 -2.77
C MET A 41 -23.15 6.39 -1.93
N PRO A 42 -24.31 7.06 -1.96
CA PRO A 42 -25.48 6.49 -1.30
C PRO A 42 -25.58 5.04 -1.78
N PRO A 43 -25.89 4.09 -0.88
CA PRO A 43 -26.16 2.74 -1.33
C PRO A 43 -27.11 2.83 -2.53
N ASP A 44 -26.96 1.90 -3.46
CA ASP A 44 -28.01 1.70 -4.45
C ASP A 44 -29.36 1.51 -3.72
N ASP A 45 -30.48 1.57 -4.45
CA ASP A 45 -31.82 1.49 -3.86
C ASP A 45 -32.05 0.23 -2.99
N ALA A 46 -31.11 -0.72 -2.99
CA ALA A 46 -31.07 -1.95 -2.21
C ALA A 46 -30.14 -1.95 -0.97
N GLY A 47 -29.35 -0.91 -0.70
CA GLY A 47 -28.49 -0.88 0.50
C GLY A 47 -27.05 -1.38 0.30
N ASN A 48 -26.62 -1.73 -0.92
CA ASN A 48 -25.30 -2.32 -1.17
C ASN A 48 -24.20 -1.27 -1.35
N ARG A 49 -23.03 -1.55 -0.76
CA ARG A 49 -21.77 -0.84 -1.05
C ARG A 49 -21.23 -1.34 -2.38
N ALA A 50 -21.01 -0.45 -3.33
CA ALA A 50 -20.58 -0.84 -4.67
C ALA A 50 -19.06 -0.88 -4.79
N VAL A 51 -18.55 -1.98 -5.35
CA VAL A 51 -17.16 -2.10 -5.78
C VAL A 51 -16.89 -1.08 -6.89
N VAL A 52 -15.76 -0.39 -6.81
CA VAL A 52 -15.30 0.49 -7.89
C VAL A 52 -14.67 -0.36 -8.99
N GLU A 53 -15.11 -0.14 -10.22
CA GLU A 53 -14.67 -0.88 -11.40
C GLU A 53 -14.05 0.07 -12.44
N ARG A 54 -13.18 -0.48 -13.29
CA ARG A 54 -12.62 0.22 -14.44
C ARG A 54 -13.49 -0.01 -15.67
N GLN A 55 -13.90 1.08 -16.31
CA GLN A 55 -14.54 1.07 -17.62
C GLN A 55 -13.74 1.94 -18.59
N GLY A 56 -12.96 1.30 -19.47
CA GLY A 56 -12.05 2.01 -20.37
C GLY A 56 -11.01 2.82 -19.56
N PRO A 57 -10.84 4.13 -19.79
CA PRO A 57 -9.93 4.97 -19.00
C PRO A 57 -10.57 5.57 -17.73
N HIS A 58 -11.82 5.22 -17.40
CA HIS A 58 -12.55 5.81 -16.29
C HIS A 58 -12.85 4.80 -15.19
N LEU A 59 -13.03 5.29 -13.96
CA LEU A 59 -13.55 4.51 -12.84
C LEU A 59 -15.03 4.79 -12.66
N ARG A 60 -15.76 3.76 -12.24
CA ARG A 60 -17.18 3.86 -11.90
C ARG A 60 -17.51 3.09 -10.63
N ALA A 61 -18.52 3.60 -9.91
CA ALA A 61 -19.18 2.88 -8.83
C ALA A 61 -20.68 2.95 -9.06
N SER A 62 -21.39 1.82 -9.03
CA SER A 62 -22.82 1.74 -9.36
C SER A 62 -23.18 2.44 -10.68
N GLY A 63 -22.34 2.29 -11.71
CA GLY A 63 -22.55 2.93 -13.00
C GLY A 63 -22.34 4.46 -13.03
N ARG A 64 -21.94 5.11 -11.93
CA ARG A 64 -21.63 6.55 -11.88
C ARG A 64 -20.12 6.81 -11.96
N PRO A 65 -19.65 7.91 -12.57
CA PRO A 65 -18.23 8.26 -12.56
C PRO A 65 -17.66 8.32 -11.13
N PHE A 66 -16.51 7.71 -10.93
CA PHE A 66 -15.74 7.77 -9.70
C PHE A 66 -14.43 8.51 -9.98
N ILE A 67 -14.23 9.67 -9.36
CA ILE A 67 -13.00 10.45 -9.48
C ILE A 67 -12.25 10.35 -8.17
N VAL A 68 -11.00 9.92 -8.22
CA VAL A 68 -10.13 9.85 -7.05
C VAL A 68 -9.75 11.27 -6.64
N HIS A 69 -10.09 11.66 -5.43
CA HIS A 69 -9.60 12.86 -4.76
C HIS A 69 -9.13 12.42 -3.38
N GLY A 70 -7.83 12.17 -3.26
CA GLY A 70 -7.31 11.38 -2.15
C GLY A 70 -6.08 11.98 -1.47
N PHE A 71 -5.57 11.21 -0.53
CA PHE A 71 -4.40 11.54 0.29
C PHE A 71 -3.60 10.28 0.63
N ASN A 72 -2.35 10.48 1.05
CA ASN A 72 -1.49 9.40 1.53
C ASN A 72 -1.39 9.46 3.05
N THR A 73 -1.52 8.31 3.72
CA THR A 73 -1.35 8.20 5.17
C THR A 73 -0.83 6.81 5.51
N TYR A 74 0.48 6.63 5.39
CA TYR A 74 1.13 5.32 5.58
C TYR A 74 1.00 4.77 7.01
N TRP A 75 0.77 5.63 8.01
CA TRP A 75 0.80 5.28 9.43
C TRP A 75 -0.54 4.80 10.00
N LEU A 76 -1.61 4.71 9.19
CA LEU A 76 -2.95 4.39 9.70
C LEU A 76 -2.99 3.06 10.45
N MET A 77 -2.49 1.98 9.84
CA MET A 77 -2.46 0.65 10.47
C MET A 77 -1.73 0.69 11.82
N TYR A 78 -0.62 1.40 11.85
CA TYR A 78 0.21 1.51 13.05
C TYR A 78 -0.53 2.25 14.18
N PHE A 79 -1.00 3.48 13.93
CA PHE A 79 -1.74 4.24 14.95
C PHE A 79 -3.07 3.57 15.30
N ALA A 80 -3.62 2.74 14.40
CA ALA A 80 -4.82 1.98 14.69
C ALA A 80 -4.58 0.83 15.68
N ALA A 81 -3.37 0.27 15.73
CA ALA A 81 -3.05 -0.86 16.60
C ALA A 81 -3.10 -0.46 18.10
N ASP A 82 -2.54 0.70 18.46
CA ASP A 82 -2.51 1.20 19.83
C ASP A 82 -3.80 1.97 20.19
N PRO A 83 -4.59 1.52 21.20
CA PRO A 83 -5.78 2.23 21.66
C PRO A 83 -5.56 3.71 22.01
N ALA A 84 -4.36 4.09 22.45
CA ALA A 84 -4.04 5.47 22.83
C ALA A 84 -3.91 6.40 21.63
N THR A 85 -3.45 5.91 20.48
CA THR A 85 -3.25 6.69 19.25
C THR A 85 -4.36 6.48 18.23
N ARG A 86 -5.20 5.47 18.43
CA ARG A 86 -6.37 5.16 17.60
C ARG A 86 -7.33 6.34 17.35
N PRO A 87 -7.60 7.25 18.31
CA PRO A 87 -8.40 8.44 18.05
C PRO A 87 -7.82 9.35 16.97
N THR A 88 -6.50 9.38 16.79
CA THR A 88 -5.82 10.15 15.74
C THR A 88 -6.18 9.64 14.34
N VAL A 89 -6.29 8.32 14.17
CA VAL A 89 -6.77 7.71 12.92
C VAL A 89 -8.20 8.15 12.61
N THR A 90 -9.07 8.14 13.62
CA THR A 90 -10.47 8.56 13.46
C THR A 90 -10.56 10.04 13.08
N ALA A 91 -9.79 10.90 13.73
CA ALA A 91 -9.74 12.33 13.45
C ALA A 91 -9.24 12.62 12.03
N ALA A 92 -8.15 11.98 11.59
CA ALA A 92 -7.60 12.17 10.25
C ALA A 92 -8.58 11.76 9.14
N LEU A 93 -9.25 10.61 9.31
CA LEU A 93 -10.27 10.15 8.37
C LEU A 93 -11.51 11.05 8.35
N ALA A 94 -11.93 11.56 9.51
CA ALA A 94 -13.06 12.48 9.61
C ALA A 94 -12.74 13.84 8.96
N GLU A 95 -11.53 14.35 9.15
CA GLU A 95 -11.06 15.59 8.52
C GLU A 95 -10.99 15.43 7.00
N ALA A 96 -10.40 14.33 6.51
CA ALA A 96 -10.35 14.03 5.08
C ALA A 96 -11.75 13.95 4.46
N ALA A 97 -12.69 13.25 5.12
CA ALA A 97 -14.08 13.18 4.69
C ALA A 97 -14.76 14.56 4.69
N GLY A 98 -14.52 15.38 5.74
CA GLY A 98 -15.02 16.75 5.83
C GLY A 98 -14.48 17.69 4.74
N ALA A 99 -13.26 17.42 4.25
CA ALA A 99 -12.64 18.12 3.12
C ALA A 99 -13.07 17.58 1.75
N GLY A 100 -13.90 16.53 1.70
CA GLY A 100 -14.36 15.92 0.45
C GLY A 100 -13.33 15.00 -0.22
N LEU A 101 -12.34 14.49 0.53
CA LEU A 101 -11.44 13.44 0.08
C LEU A 101 -12.14 12.07 0.18
N ASN A 102 -11.96 11.21 -0.82
CA ASN A 102 -12.71 9.95 -0.95
C ASN A 102 -11.83 8.68 -1.04
N VAL A 103 -10.50 8.82 -1.15
CA VAL A 103 -9.56 7.71 -1.20
C VAL A 103 -8.34 8.01 -0.34
N CYS A 104 -7.91 7.02 0.45
CA CYS A 104 -6.69 7.07 1.23
C CYS A 104 -5.76 5.94 0.76
N ARG A 105 -4.53 6.29 0.41
CA ARG A 105 -3.45 5.34 0.19
C ARG A 105 -2.68 5.11 1.49
N THR A 106 -2.58 3.86 1.94
CA THR A 106 -1.95 3.47 3.22
C THR A 106 -1.19 2.17 3.06
N TRP A 107 -0.21 1.93 3.93
CA TRP A 107 0.55 0.67 3.92
C TRP A 107 -0.26 -0.44 4.56
N ALA A 108 -0.20 -1.59 3.91
CA ALA A 108 -0.70 -2.86 4.43
C ALA A 108 0.45 -3.77 4.88
N PHE A 109 1.66 -3.23 5.08
CA PHE A 109 2.87 -3.96 5.47
C PHE A 109 3.64 -3.24 6.59
N ASN A 110 4.43 -4.02 7.31
CA ASN A 110 5.48 -3.61 8.23
C ASN A 110 6.28 -4.90 8.53
N ASP A 111 7.52 -5.03 8.04
CA ASP A 111 8.22 -6.33 7.97
C ASP A 111 9.48 -6.39 8.84
N GLY A 112 9.62 -7.46 9.65
CA GLY A 112 10.86 -7.82 10.35
C GLY A 112 11.32 -6.90 11.48
N GLY A 113 10.64 -5.77 11.70
CA GLY A 113 10.89 -4.85 12.80
C GLY A 113 10.21 -5.25 14.13
N TYR A 114 10.37 -4.37 15.13
CA TYR A 114 9.54 -4.42 16.34
C TYR A 114 8.06 -4.34 15.89
N ARG A 115 7.19 -5.17 16.51
CA ARG A 115 5.77 -5.29 16.17
C ARG A 115 5.56 -5.28 14.63
N ALA A 116 6.11 -6.22 13.89
CA ALA A 116 5.95 -6.23 12.44
C ALA A 116 4.62 -6.90 12.06
N LEU A 117 3.84 -6.35 11.13
CA LEU A 117 2.71 -7.09 10.57
C LEU A 117 3.19 -8.45 10.04
N GLN A 118 4.39 -8.50 9.47
CA GLN A 118 5.09 -9.75 9.15
C GLN A 118 6.40 -9.85 9.92
N LEU A 119 6.45 -10.69 10.95
CA LEU A 119 7.63 -10.87 11.82
C LEU A 119 8.76 -11.65 11.13
N LYS A 120 8.40 -12.64 10.32
CA LYS A 120 9.27 -13.49 9.51
C LYS A 120 8.44 -14.11 8.38
N PRO A 121 9.04 -14.78 7.38
CA PRO A 121 8.25 -15.46 6.35
C PRO A 121 7.18 -16.35 6.99
N PHE A 122 5.93 -16.18 6.53
CA PHE A 122 4.76 -16.92 7.01
C PHE A 122 4.32 -16.65 8.47
N SER A 123 4.82 -15.61 9.14
CA SER A 123 4.48 -15.26 10.53
C SER A 123 4.04 -13.81 10.66
N TYR A 124 2.88 -13.56 11.26
CA TYR A 124 2.25 -12.23 11.29
C TYR A 124 1.87 -11.79 12.71
N ASP A 125 1.98 -10.49 13.01
CA ASP A 125 1.61 -9.86 14.29
C ASP A 125 0.49 -8.83 14.10
N GLU A 126 -0.37 -8.66 15.10
CA GLU A 126 -1.52 -7.75 15.06
C GLU A 126 -1.23 -6.36 15.67
N GLU A 127 -0.09 -6.15 16.34
CA GLU A 127 0.12 -4.97 17.23
C GLU A 127 1.23 -3.96 16.80
N GLY A 128 1.36 -3.66 15.50
CA GLY A 128 2.60 -3.18 14.80
C GLY A 128 3.47 -1.95 15.28
N LEU A 129 4.81 -1.82 14.97
CA LEU A 129 5.83 -0.68 14.97
C LEU A 129 7.33 -0.94 15.44
N PRO A 130 8.48 -0.31 14.96
CA PRO A 130 8.99 -0.01 13.61
C PRO A 130 10.32 -0.73 13.24
N ASP A 131 10.38 -1.20 11.99
CA ASP A 131 11.48 -1.06 11.00
C ASP A 131 10.75 -1.41 9.68
N TYR A 132 10.60 -0.49 8.72
CA TYR A 132 9.53 -0.60 7.69
C TYR A 132 9.70 -1.74 6.67
N GLY A 133 10.71 -2.59 6.84
CA GLY A 133 10.81 -3.83 6.08
C GLY A 133 11.14 -3.62 4.61
N GLY A 134 10.24 -4.04 3.72
CA GLY A 134 10.40 -3.93 2.27
C GLY A 134 11.34 -4.98 1.68
N LYS A 135 11.69 -4.82 0.39
CA LYS A 135 12.45 -5.83 -0.38
C LYS A 135 13.76 -6.27 0.31
N ARG A 136 14.47 -5.33 0.95
CA ARG A 136 15.71 -5.60 1.70
C ARG A 136 15.50 -6.57 2.87
N GLN A 137 14.38 -6.47 3.59
CA GLN A 137 14.07 -7.37 4.69
C GLN A 137 13.73 -8.78 4.20
N TYR A 138 13.03 -8.90 3.07
CA TYR A 138 12.79 -10.18 2.42
C TYR A 138 14.09 -10.87 2.01
N VAL A 139 15.03 -10.13 1.41
CA VAL A 139 16.37 -10.64 1.08
C VAL A 139 17.15 -11.03 2.34
N ARG A 140 17.03 -10.27 3.44
CA ARG A 140 17.61 -10.64 4.74
C ARG A 140 17.06 -11.99 5.25
N TRP A 141 15.74 -12.19 5.21
CA TRP A 141 15.15 -13.48 5.58
C TRP A 141 15.60 -14.63 4.68
N GLY A 142 15.81 -14.37 3.38
CA GLY A 142 16.41 -15.35 2.48
C GLY A 142 17.82 -15.75 2.89
N LYS A 143 18.67 -14.78 3.22
CA LYS A 143 20.04 -15.01 3.71
C LYS A 143 20.03 -15.81 5.01
N GLU A 144 19.14 -15.48 5.95
CA GLU A 144 18.96 -16.22 7.21
C GLU A 144 18.47 -17.66 6.97
N ALA A 145 17.72 -17.89 5.90
CA ALA A 145 17.31 -19.22 5.45
C ALA A 145 18.39 -19.97 4.65
N GLY A 146 19.59 -19.38 4.46
CA GLY A 146 20.73 -19.99 3.79
C GLY A 146 20.78 -19.77 2.27
N LEU A 147 20.01 -18.83 1.72
CA LEU A 147 20.10 -18.45 0.31
C LEU A 147 21.34 -17.58 0.04
N ASP A 148 22.02 -17.83 -1.08
CA ASP A 148 23.15 -17.03 -1.55
C ASP A 148 22.67 -15.80 -2.33
N LEU A 149 22.14 -14.81 -1.61
CA LEU A 149 21.61 -13.57 -2.18
C LEU A 149 22.65 -12.45 -2.06
N THR A 150 22.81 -11.66 -3.11
CA THR A 150 23.86 -10.63 -3.19
C THR A 150 23.31 -9.22 -3.37
N SER A 151 22.04 -9.08 -3.74
CA SER A 151 21.38 -7.81 -4.04
C SER A 151 20.01 -7.71 -3.38
N ASP A 152 19.57 -6.49 -3.04
CA ASP A 152 18.17 -6.24 -2.64
C ASP A 152 17.20 -6.52 -3.80
N ASP A 153 17.67 -6.47 -5.04
CA ASP A 153 16.88 -6.78 -6.24
C ASP A 153 16.64 -8.28 -6.44
N ASP A 154 17.32 -9.15 -5.69
CA ASP A 154 17.03 -10.59 -5.69
C ASP A 154 15.59 -10.88 -5.22
N PHE A 155 14.95 -9.90 -4.56
CA PHE A 155 13.52 -9.89 -4.29
C PHE A 155 12.64 -10.14 -5.53
N PHE A 156 13.06 -9.63 -6.69
CA PHE A 156 12.29 -9.73 -7.93
C PHE A 156 12.52 -11.06 -8.68
N SER A 157 13.64 -11.74 -8.43
CA SER A 157 14.07 -12.90 -9.24
C SER A 157 14.05 -14.22 -8.46
N ASP A 158 14.44 -14.22 -7.19
CA ASP A 158 14.57 -15.44 -6.40
C ASP A 158 13.19 -16.08 -6.12
N SER A 159 13.07 -17.37 -6.43
CA SER A 159 11.80 -18.08 -6.33
C SER A 159 11.33 -18.26 -4.88
N THR A 160 12.25 -18.39 -3.92
CA THR A 160 11.93 -18.50 -2.50
C THR A 160 11.45 -17.16 -1.96
N ILE A 161 12.12 -16.07 -2.30
CA ILE A 161 11.71 -14.72 -1.88
C ILE A 161 10.34 -14.35 -2.47
N LYS A 162 10.13 -14.63 -3.76
CA LYS A 162 8.81 -14.47 -4.39
C LYS A 162 7.72 -15.29 -3.69
N SER A 163 8.05 -16.49 -3.19
CA SER A 163 7.10 -17.30 -2.43
C SER A 163 6.70 -16.66 -1.09
N TYR A 164 7.62 -15.94 -0.43
CA TYR A 164 7.32 -15.21 0.79
C TYR A 164 6.34 -14.07 0.53
N PHE A 165 6.55 -13.32 -0.56
CA PHE A 165 5.66 -12.22 -0.94
C PHE A 165 4.26 -12.76 -1.27
N LYS A 166 4.18 -13.85 -2.06
CA LYS A 166 2.90 -14.50 -2.37
C LYS A 166 2.16 -14.98 -1.12
N ALA A 167 2.88 -15.53 -0.14
CA ALA A 167 2.29 -15.95 1.11
C ALA A 167 1.71 -14.77 1.91
N PHE A 168 2.44 -13.65 1.95
CA PHE A 168 1.98 -12.42 2.57
C PHE A 168 0.75 -11.84 1.86
N ALA A 169 0.81 -11.69 0.53
CA ALA A 169 -0.31 -11.22 -0.27
C ALA A 169 -1.56 -12.08 -0.03
N LYS A 170 -1.42 -13.41 -0.03
CA LYS A 170 -2.54 -14.33 0.27
C LYS A 170 -3.10 -14.10 1.68
N ALA A 171 -2.24 -13.93 2.68
CA ALA A 171 -2.68 -13.70 4.06
C ALA A 171 -3.50 -12.40 4.17
N VAL A 172 -3.06 -11.32 3.52
CA VAL A 172 -3.79 -10.03 3.49
C VAL A 172 -5.11 -10.16 2.73
N LEU A 173 -5.08 -10.68 1.51
CA LEU A 173 -6.25 -10.80 0.63
C LEU A 173 -7.37 -11.68 1.23
N THR A 174 -6.99 -12.71 1.98
CA THR A 174 -7.92 -13.66 2.59
C THR A 174 -8.21 -13.39 4.07
N ARG A 175 -7.69 -12.27 4.61
CA ARG A 175 -7.94 -11.86 5.99
C ARG A 175 -9.43 -11.61 6.21
N ILE A 176 -9.95 -12.15 7.31
CA ILE A 176 -11.27 -11.82 7.82
C ILE A 176 -11.10 -10.62 8.76
N ASN A 177 -11.76 -9.52 8.45
CA ASN A 177 -11.82 -8.36 9.31
C ASN A 177 -12.52 -8.74 10.62
N THR A 178 -11.82 -8.67 11.75
CA THR A 178 -12.39 -9.06 13.07
C THR A 178 -13.48 -8.11 13.57
N ILE A 179 -13.65 -6.95 12.94
CA ILE A 179 -14.64 -5.93 13.29
C ILE A 179 -15.89 -6.04 12.41
N THR A 180 -15.71 -6.08 11.09
CA THR A 180 -16.84 -6.15 10.14
C THR A 180 -17.26 -7.59 9.82
N ASN A 181 -16.42 -8.56 10.16
CA ASN A 181 -16.56 -9.97 9.78
C ASN A 181 -16.56 -10.24 8.26
N GLU A 182 -16.08 -9.27 7.47
CA GLU A 182 -15.93 -9.38 6.02
C GLU A 182 -14.53 -9.86 5.66
N VAL A 183 -14.43 -10.70 4.62
CA VAL A 183 -13.12 -11.06 4.05
C VAL A 183 -12.63 -9.89 3.19
N TYR A 184 -11.37 -9.49 3.30
CA TYR A 184 -10.84 -8.31 2.59
C TYR A 184 -11.08 -8.35 1.08
N LYS A 185 -10.87 -9.49 0.42
CA LYS A 185 -11.18 -9.63 -1.02
C LYS A 185 -12.66 -9.49 -1.42
N TYR A 186 -13.57 -9.40 -0.44
CA TYR A 186 -15.00 -9.13 -0.65
C TYR A 186 -15.44 -7.79 -0.06
N ASP A 187 -14.54 -7.03 0.57
CA ASP A 187 -14.87 -5.75 1.22
C ASP A 187 -14.79 -4.59 0.22
N PRO A 188 -15.94 -4.04 -0.26
CA PRO A 188 -15.96 -3.00 -1.29
C PRO A 188 -15.41 -1.66 -0.79
N THR A 189 -15.03 -1.56 0.48
CA THR A 189 -14.34 -0.38 1.01
C THR A 189 -12.89 -0.31 0.51
N ILE A 190 -12.31 -1.44 0.07
CA ILE A 190 -11.00 -1.48 -0.57
C ILE A 190 -11.16 -1.09 -2.04
N LEU A 191 -10.48 -0.04 -2.49
CA LEU A 191 -10.52 0.40 -3.88
C LEU A 191 -9.66 -0.51 -4.78
N ALA A 192 -8.40 -0.65 -4.39
CA ALA A 192 -7.37 -1.32 -5.16
C ALA A 192 -6.30 -1.90 -4.23
N TRP A 193 -5.64 -2.94 -4.71
CA TRP A 193 -4.37 -3.41 -4.18
C TRP A 193 -3.22 -2.77 -4.96
N GLU A 194 -2.12 -2.51 -4.26
CA GLU A 194 -0.86 -2.05 -4.84
C GLU A 194 0.22 -3.09 -4.57
N LEU A 195 0.96 -3.50 -5.60
CA LEU A 195 1.96 -4.56 -5.47
C LEU A 195 3.14 -4.15 -4.59
N ILE A 196 3.67 -2.94 -4.78
CA ILE A 196 4.88 -2.46 -4.10
C ILE A 196 5.01 -0.95 -4.27
N ASN A 197 5.31 -0.22 -3.19
CA ASN A 197 5.59 1.21 -3.27
C ASN A 197 6.94 1.46 -3.95
N GLU A 198 6.93 2.22 -5.04
CA GLU A 198 8.10 2.78 -5.74
C GLU A 198 9.19 1.72 -6.04
N PRO A 199 8.85 0.61 -6.74
CA PRO A 199 9.83 -0.41 -7.03
C PRO A 199 10.91 0.12 -7.98
N ARG A 200 12.16 -0.19 -7.63
CA ARG A 200 13.33 0.03 -8.48
C ARG A 200 14.16 -1.26 -8.52
N CYS A 201 14.65 -1.61 -9.70
CA CYS A 201 15.52 -2.76 -9.98
C CYS A 201 16.80 -2.27 -10.70
N HIS A 202 17.76 -1.77 -9.93
CA HIS A 202 18.99 -1.16 -10.46
C HIS A 202 19.93 -2.19 -11.11
N SER A 203 19.85 -3.44 -10.68
CA SER A 203 20.63 -4.55 -11.25
C SER A 203 20.22 -4.89 -12.69
N ASP A 204 19.02 -4.49 -13.13
CA ASP A 204 18.53 -4.73 -14.49
C ASP A 204 17.84 -3.50 -15.11
N PRO A 205 18.63 -2.56 -15.68
CA PRO A 205 18.09 -1.38 -16.37
C PRO A 205 17.29 -1.70 -17.64
N SER A 206 17.30 -2.94 -18.15
CA SER A 206 16.43 -3.33 -19.28
C SER A 206 14.95 -3.34 -18.89
N GLY A 207 14.67 -3.51 -17.59
CA GLY A 207 13.34 -3.64 -17.01
C GLY A 207 12.73 -5.03 -17.16
N ASP A 208 13.44 -6.02 -17.70
CA ASP A 208 12.93 -7.37 -17.91
C ASP A 208 12.63 -8.09 -16.58
N THR A 209 13.52 -7.96 -15.59
CA THR A 209 13.38 -8.59 -14.28
C THR A 209 12.13 -8.07 -13.55
N LEU A 210 11.96 -6.74 -13.50
CA LEU A 210 10.81 -6.14 -12.85
C LEU A 210 9.51 -6.44 -13.62
N GLN A 211 9.54 -6.42 -14.96
CA GLN A 211 8.37 -6.78 -15.78
C GLN A 211 7.90 -8.22 -15.49
N ALA A 212 8.83 -9.18 -15.47
CA ALA A 212 8.49 -10.57 -15.20
C ALA A 212 7.90 -10.76 -13.79
N TRP A 213 8.43 -10.04 -12.81
CA TRP A 213 7.88 -10.03 -11.45
C TRP A 213 6.46 -9.44 -11.40
N ILE A 214 6.21 -8.31 -12.08
CA ILE A 214 4.89 -7.67 -12.16
C ILE A 214 3.86 -8.63 -12.76
N GLU A 215 4.18 -9.27 -13.88
CA GLU A 215 3.27 -10.22 -14.54
C GLU A 215 2.95 -11.42 -13.64
N GLU A 216 3.97 -11.96 -12.97
CA GLU A 216 3.81 -13.08 -12.05
C GLU A 216 2.95 -12.71 -10.82
N MET A 217 3.22 -11.57 -10.18
CA MET A 217 2.50 -11.16 -8.98
C MET A 217 1.09 -10.65 -9.29
N ALA A 218 0.89 -9.96 -10.41
CA ALA A 218 -0.42 -9.54 -10.84
C ALA A 218 -1.33 -10.75 -11.13
N SER A 219 -0.81 -11.74 -11.86
CA SER A 219 -1.55 -12.99 -12.10
C SER A 219 -1.86 -13.72 -10.79
N TYR A 220 -0.94 -13.72 -9.82
CA TYR A 220 -1.15 -14.38 -8.54
C TYR A 220 -2.23 -13.69 -7.71
N VAL A 221 -2.15 -12.36 -7.54
CA VAL A 221 -3.15 -11.57 -6.79
C VAL A 221 -4.53 -11.74 -7.42
N LYS A 222 -4.64 -11.62 -8.74
CA LYS A 222 -5.91 -11.79 -9.47
C LYS A 222 -6.49 -13.20 -9.41
N SER A 223 -5.67 -14.23 -9.18
CA SER A 223 -6.17 -15.59 -8.96
C SER A 223 -6.87 -15.75 -7.60
N ILE A 224 -6.57 -14.88 -6.63
CA ILE A 224 -7.15 -14.90 -5.28
C ILE A 224 -8.34 -13.92 -5.19
N ASP A 225 -8.14 -12.72 -5.74
CA ASP A 225 -9.08 -11.60 -5.77
C ASP A 225 -9.24 -11.09 -7.21
N PRO A 226 -10.23 -11.61 -7.95
CA PRO A 226 -10.51 -11.14 -9.32
C PRO A 226 -11.34 -9.85 -9.34
N VAL A 227 -11.78 -9.34 -8.18
CA VAL A 227 -12.77 -8.27 -8.06
C VAL A 227 -12.11 -6.90 -7.91
N HIS A 228 -11.26 -6.73 -6.90
CA HIS A 228 -10.64 -5.44 -6.61
C HIS A 228 -9.68 -5.01 -7.71
N LEU A 229 -9.55 -3.71 -7.93
CA LEU A 229 -8.57 -3.15 -8.87
C LEU A 229 -7.15 -3.49 -8.39
N LEU A 230 -6.21 -3.59 -9.32
CA LEU A 230 -4.81 -3.81 -9.01
C LEU A 230 -3.94 -2.78 -9.71
N GLU A 231 -2.93 -2.29 -9.01
CA GLU A 231 -1.96 -1.33 -9.49
C GLU A 231 -0.55 -1.71 -9.02
N ILE A 232 0.47 -1.07 -9.57
CA ILE A 232 1.86 -1.50 -9.37
C ILE A 232 2.52 -0.72 -8.24
N GLY A 233 2.32 0.60 -8.18
CA GLY A 233 2.98 1.53 -7.27
C GLY A 233 4.23 2.21 -7.84
N VAL A 234 4.42 2.24 -9.16
CA VAL A 234 5.61 2.86 -9.79
C VAL A 234 5.58 4.38 -9.69
N GLU A 235 6.78 4.98 -9.66
CA GLU A 235 6.94 6.44 -9.69
C GLU A 235 6.56 7.04 -11.04
N GLY A 236 6.54 6.24 -12.11
CA GLY A 236 6.09 6.67 -13.43
C GLY A 236 7.19 6.81 -14.49
N PHE A 237 8.42 6.35 -14.22
CA PHE A 237 9.53 6.53 -15.15
C PHE A 237 9.39 5.67 -16.42
N TYR A 238 9.65 6.30 -17.56
CA TYR A 238 9.75 5.63 -18.85
C TYR A 238 11.06 4.83 -18.95
N GLY A 239 10.99 3.71 -19.65
CA GLY A 239 12.11 2.79 -19.84
C GLY A 239 12.40 2.50 -21.32
N PRO A 240 13.28 1.53 -21.60
CA PRO A 240 13.79 1.24 -22.93
C PRO A 240 12.74 0.84 -23.98
N SER A 241 11.52 0.44 -23.59
CA SER A 241 10.44 0.13 -24.54
C SER A 241 9.81 1.37 -25.20
N THR A 242 10.04 2.55 -24.62
CA THR A 242 9.56 3.85 -25.11
C THR A 242 10.68 4.90 -25.07
N PRO A 243 11.78 4.68 -25.83
CA PRO A 243 12.97 5.53 -25.75
C PRO A 243 12.70 6.99 -26.10
N GLU A 244 11.69 7.24 -26.94
CA GLU A 244 11.23 8.57 -27.30
C GLU A 244 10.65 9.36 -26.12
N LEU A 245 10.25 8.70 -25.02
CA LEU A 245 9.70 9.34 -23.81
C LEU A 245 10.73 9.46 -22.68
N LEU A 246 11.95 8.92 -22.82
CA LEU A 246 12.99 9.01 -21.77
C LEU A 246 13.34 10.46 -21.40
N HIS A 247 13.21 11.40 -22.34
CA HIS A 247 13.45 12.83 -22.10
C HIS A 247 12.39 13.51 -21.21
N VAL A 248 11.27 12.83 -20.94
CA VAL A 248 10.18 13.31 -20.06
C VAL A 248 10.42 12.89 -18.60
N ASN A 249 11.29 11.90 -18.37
CA ASN A 249 11.74 11.57 -17.01
C ASN A 249 12.42 12.80 -16.38
N PRO A 250 12.38 12.93 -15.04
CA PRO A 250 12.99 14.08 -14.38
C PRO A 250 14.50 14.17 -14.61
N ASP A 251 15.18 13.03 -14.68
CA ASP A 251 16.61 12.94 -14.94
C ASP A 251 16.97 11.66 -15.72
N ALA A 252 18.24 11.57 -16.14
CA ALA A 252 18.75 10.39 -16.84
C ALA A 252 18.81 9.15 -15.93
N TYR A 253 18.95 9.34 -14.62
CA TYR A 253 19.03 8.24 -13.65
C TYR A 253 17.70 7.48 -13.57
N SER A 254 16.58 8.18 -13.62
CA SER A 254 15.22 7.65 -13.58
C SER A 254 14.94 6.67 -14.73
N GLY A 255 15.56 6.87 -15.89
CA GLY A 255 15.49 5.92 -17.01
C GLY A 255 16.32 4.64 -16.83
N THR A 256 17.08 4.52 -15.73
CA THR A 256 17.99 3.39 -15.47
C THR A 256 17.60 2.55 -14.25
N VAL A 257 16.46 2.85 -13.61
CA VAL A 257 16.05 2.17 -12.36
C VAL A 257 15.25 0.88 -12.60
N GLY A 258 15.20 0.37 -13.84
CA GLY A 258 14.55 -0.89 -14.19
C GLY A 258 13.02 -0.83 -14.31
N THR A 259 12.41 0.35 -14.16
CA THR A 259 10.99 0.58 -14.45
C THR A 259 10.78 0.95 -15.91
N ASP A 260 9.63 0.57 -16.46
CA ASP A 260 9.24 0.93 -17.82
C ASP A 260 7.72 1.17 -17.85
N PHE A 261 7.32 2.42 -17.59
CA PHE A 261 5.93 2.78 -17.29
C PHE A 261 4.89 2.20 -18.27
N ILE A 262 5.11 2.32 -19.58
CA ILE A 262 4.15 1.83 -20.59
C ILE A 262 4.12 0.31 -20.62
N ARG A 263 5.28 -0.35 -20.56
CA ARG A 263 5.38 -1.82 -20.57
C ARG A 263 4.79 -2.43 -19.30
N ASN A 264 5.11 -1.87 -18.14
CA ASN A 264 4.63 -2.33 -16.83
C ASN A 264 3.10 -2.33 -16.78
N HIS A 265 2.44 -1.25 -17.23
CA HIS A 265 0.98 -1.14 -17.21
C HIS A 265 0.24 -1.87 -18.34
N ARG A 266 0.96 -2.55 -19.24
CA ARG A 266 0.38 -3.51 -20.20
C ARG A 266 0.26 -4.92 -19.63
N ALA A 267 0.84 -5.20 -18.46
CA ALA A 267 0.73 -6.50 -17.81
C ALA A 267 -0.74 -6.85 -17.53
N LEU A 268 -1.13 -8.09 -17.84
CA LEU A 268 -2.48 -8.59 -17.58
C LEU A 268 -2.78 -8.54 -16.08
N GLY A 269 -3.98 -8.08 -15.73
CA GLY A 269 -4.41 -7.93 -14.34
C GLY A 269 -4.16 -6.54 -13.75
N ILE A 270 -3.28 -5.72 -14.33
CA ILE A 270 -3.11 -4.33 -13.90
C ILE A 270 -4.28 -3.49 -14.42
N ASN A 271 -4.94 -2.77 -13.52
CA ASN A 271 -6.14 -1.99 -13.81
C ASN A 271 -5.90 -0.49 -13.69
N LEU A 272 -5.01 -0.03 -12.82
CA LEU A 272 -4.72 1.39 -12.65
C LEU A 272 -3.27 1.67 -13.01
N ALA A 273 -3.03 2.86 -13.54
CA ALA A 273 -1.69 3.42 -13.64
C ALA A 273 -1.53 4.54 -12.62
N SER A 274 -0.41 4.53 -11.91
CA SER A 274 -0.04 5.50 -10.88
C SER A 274 1.31 6.12 -11.24
N VAL A 275 1.49 7.39 -10.89
CA VAL A 275 2.75 8.13 -10.98
C VAL A 275 2.94 8.92 -9.71
N HIS A 276 4.18 9.07 -9.28
CA HIS A 276 4.57 9.96 -8.20
C HIS A 276 5.23 11.18 -8.82
N ILE A 277 5.17 12.34 -8.16
CA ILE A 277 5.82 13.56 -8.65
C ILE A 277 6.40 14.29 -7.45
N TYR A 278 7.73 14.35 -7.38
CA TYR A 278 8.48 15.06 -6.33
C TYR A 278 9.39 16.11 -6.95
N SER A 279 8.81 17.17 -7.52
CA SER A 279 9.55 18.18 -8.30
C SER A 279 10.65 18.91 -7.54
N ASP A 280 10.57 18.96 -6.21
CA ASP A 280 11.60 19.61 -5.38
C ASP A 280 12.81 18.69 -5.10
N THR A 281 12.62 17.38 -5.24
CA THR A 281 13.63 16.34 -4.95
C THR A 281 14.29 15.80 -6.21
N TRP A 282 13.58 15.87 -7.34
CA TRP A 282 13.98 15.39 -8.64
C TRP A 282 14.71 16.44 -9.48
#